data_AF-A0A212KR65-F1
#
_entry.id   AF-A0A212KR65-F1
#
_cell.length_a   1.000
_cell.length_b   1.000
_cell.length_c   1.000
_cell.angle_alpha   90.00
_cell.angle_beta   90.00
_cell.angle_gamma   90.00
#
_symmetry.space_group_name_H-M   'P 1'
#
loop_
_entity.id
_entity.type
_entity.pdbx_description
1 polymer ?
#
loop_
_entity_poly.entity_id
_entity_poly.type
_entity_poly.pdbx_seq_one_letter_code
_entity_poly.pdbx_strand_id
1 'polypeptide(L)'
;MSEHPPFYGKVINRAGEQEYIHQLLEKYRGQPVSDDLKKQVWNELQNEKHLGNVTIPFKVTSRIDPSGQYPDCIEVILDSKV
;
A
#
# COMPACT_ATOMS: atom_id res chain seq x y z
N MET A 1 -11.38 -30.88 5.10
CA MET A 1 -10.00 -30.44 4.81
C MET A 1 -10.12 -29.51 3.62
N SER A 2 -10.05 -28.19 3.83
CA SER A 2 -10.38 -27.22 2.79
C SER A 2 -9.25 -27.10 1.78
N GLU A 3 -9.61 -27.37 0.53
CA GLU A 3 -8.77 -27.41 -0.65
C GLU A 3 -8.43 -25.98 -1.10
N HIS A 4 -7.21 -25.52 -0.82
CA HIS A 4 -6.62 -24.36 -1.49
C HIS A 4 -5.54 -24.87 -2.46
N PRO A 5 -5.64 -24.60 -3.77
CA PRO A 5 -4.58 -24.98 -4.70
C PRO A 5 -3.28 -24.21 -4.34
N PRO A 6 -2.10 -24.85 -4.49
CA PRO A 6 -0.83 -24.25 -4.10
C PRO A 6 -0.48 -23.10 -5.05
N PHE A 7 -0.49 -21.87 -4.56
CA PHE A 7 0.08 -20.73 -5.30
C PHE A 7 1.61 -20.86 -5.24
N TYR A 8 2.17 -21.58 -6.21
CA TYR A 8 3.60 -21.78 -6.39
C TYR A 8 4.34 -20.44 -6.57
N GLY A 9 5.40 -20.23 -5.78
CA GLY A 9 6.62 -19.58 -6.29
C GLY A 9 7.20 -18.39 -5.53
N LYS A 10 6.46 -17.67 -4.68
CA LYS A 10 7.02 -16.56 -3.91
C LYS A 10 6.57 -16.63 -2.45
N VAL A 11 7.53 -16.71 -1.54
CA VAL A 11 7.29 -16.47 -0.12
C VAL A 11 6.91 -15.00 0.01
N ILE A 12 5.63 -14.72 0.28
CA ILE A 12 5.16 -13.36 0.58
C ILE A 12 5.74 -13.00 1.96
N ASN A 13 6.88 -12.33 1.97
CA ASN A 13 7.48 -11.85 3.21
C ASN A 13 6.78 -10.54 3.61
N ARG A 14 5.59 -10.68 4.22
CA ARG A 14 4.71 -9.56 4.57
C ARG A 14 5.41 -8.48 5.38
N ALA A 15 6.29 -8.86 6.30
CA ALA A 15 7.06 -7.89 7.10
C ALA A 15 7.99 -7.07 6.21
N GLY A 16 8.78 -7.74 5.36
CA GLY A 16 9.72 -7.06 4.46
C GLY A 16 9.02 -6.20 3.40
N GLU A 17 7.92 -6.67 2.81
CA GLU A 17 7.13 -5.88 1.86
C GLU A 17 6.46 -4.67 2.52
N GLN A 18 5.97 -4.82 3.76
CA GLN A 18 5.40 -3.71 4.52
C GLN A 18 6.46 -2.65 4.86
N GLU A 19 7.65 -3.07 5.30
CA GLU A 19 8.78 -2.16 5.54
C GLU A 19 9.21 -1.45 4.24
N TYR A 20 9.27 -2.18 3.13
CA TYR A 20 9.59 -1.62 1.82
C TYR A 20 8.57 -0.55 1.39
N ILE A 21 7.27 -0.85 1.50
CA ILE A 21 6.21 0.10 1.20
C ILE A 21 6.30 1.31 2.13
N HIS A 22 6.58 1.11 3.42
CA HIS A 22 6.77 2.21 4.36
C HIS A 22 7.92 3.13 3.94
N GLN A 23 9.07 2.57 3.56
CA GLN A 23 10.23 3.34 3.06
C GLN A 23 9.91 4.07 1.75
N LEU A 24 9.21 3.41 0.82
CA LEU A 24 8.79 4.03 -0.45
C LEU A 24 7.91 5.25 -0.20
N LEU A 25 6.98 5.15 0.75
CA LEU A 25 6.01 6.19 1.06
C LEU A 25 6.56 7.30 1.97
N GLU A 26 7.71 7.08 2.61
CA GLU A 26 8.33 8.06 3.52
C GLU A 26 8.62 9.40 2.82
N LYS A 27 8.94 9.39 1.52
CA LYS A 27 9.17 10.61 0.73
C LYS A 27 7.92 11.47 0.51
N TYR A 28 6.74 10.88 0.71
CA TYR A 28 5.45 11.58 0.64
C TYR A 28 5.00 12.08 2.02
N ARG A 29 5.75 11.77 3.08
CA ARG A 29 5.43 12.19 4.45
C ARG A 29 5.47 13.72 4.55
N GLY A 30 4.41 14.30 5.10
CA GLY A 30 4.28 15.74 5.29
C GLY A 30 3.77 16.51 4.06
N GLN A 31 3.49 15.83 2.94
CA GLN A 31 2.80 16.45 1.82
C GLN A 31 1.29 16.56 2.12
N PRO A 32 0.63 17.65 1.69
CA PRO A 32 -0.80 17.81 1.89
C PRO A 32 -1.58 16.74 1.11
N VAL A 33 -2.60 16.17 1.73
CA VAL A 33 -3.47 15.20 1.05
C VAL A 33 -4.15 15.87 -0.13
N SER A 34 -3.93 15.29 -1.30
CA SER A 34 -4.47 15.76 -2.57
C SER A 34 -4.77 14.55 -3.45
N ASP A 35 -5.72 14.70 -4.38
CA ASP A 35 -6.01 13.65 -5.37
C ASP A 35 -4.79 13.33 -6.23
N ASP A 36 -3.97 14.34 -6.53
CA ASP A 36 -2.70 14.18 -7.25
C ASP A 36 -1.71 13.31 -6.46
N LEU A 37 -1.48 13.63 -5.19
CA LEU A 37 -0.62 12.83 -4.30
C LEU A 37 -1.10 11.37 -4.21
N LYS A 38 -2.42 11.18 -4.07
CA LYS A 38 -3.03 9.84 -4.04
C LYS A 38 -2.75 9.06 -5.33
N LYS A 39 -2.88 9.71 -6.49
CA LYS A 39 -2.56 9.11 -7.81
C LYS A 39 -1.08 8.80 -7.95
N GLN A 40 -0.19 9.68 -7.48
CA GLN A 40 1.25 9.43 -7.48
C GLN A 40 1.59 8.19 -6.65
N VAL A 41 1.12 8.13 -5.41
CA VAL A 41 1.30 6.97 -4.51
C VAL A 41 0.76 5.68 -5.14
N TRP A 42 -0.44 5.75 -5.75
CA TRP A 42 -1.03 4.60 -6.43
C TRP A 42 -0.20 4.11 -7.62
N ASN A 43 0.21 5.03 -8.50
CA ASN A 43 1.02 4.70 -9.68
C ASN A 43 2.37 4.08 -9.29
N GLU A 44 2.99 4.60 -8.23
CA GLU A 44 4.27 4.10 -7.79
C GLU A 44 4.15 2.70 -7.19
N LEU A 45 3.16 2.45 -6.32
CA LEU A 45 2.90 1.11 -5.81
C LEU A 45 2.51 0.11 -6.93
N GLN A 46 1.78 0.57 -7.96
CA GLN A 46 1.49 -0.25 -9.14
C GLN A 46 2.75 -0.57 -9.95
N ASN A 47 3.67 0.39 -10.08
CA ASN A 47 4.97 0.17 -10.73
C ASN A 47 5.81 -0.85 -9.95
N GLU A 48 5.91 -0.71 -8.63
CA GLU A 48 6.60 -1.69 -7.77
C GLU A 48 5.97 -3.08 -7.83
N LYS A 49 4.65 -3.14 -8.01
CA LYS A 49 3.93 -4.39 -8.25
C LYS A 49 4.26 -4.99 -9.61
N HIS A 50 4.37 -4.17 -10.65
CA HIS A 50 4.77 -4.61 -11.98
C HIS A 50 6.21 -5.13 -11.99
N LEU A 51 7.12 -4.49 -11.26
CA LEU A 51 8.51 -4.92 -11.07
C LEU A 51 8.62 -6.19 -10.20
N GLY A 52 7.56 -6.52 -9.45
CA GLY A 52 7.50 -7.70 -8.59
C GLY A 52 8.14 -7.51 -7.21
N ASN A 53 8.41 -6.27 -6.81
CA ASN A 53 8.88 -5.86 -5.48
C ASN A 53 7.74 -5.87 -4.45
N VAL A 54 6.53 -5.50 -4.89
CA VAL A 54 5.30 -5.59 -4.09
C VAL A 54 4.36 -6.62 -4.72
N THR A 55 4.10 -7.70 -4.01
CA THR A 55 3.20 -8.78 -4.45
C THR A 55 1.88 -8.77 -3.69
N ILE A 56 1.87 -8.18 -2.49
CA ILE A 56 0.70 -8.08 -1.63
C ILE A 56 -0.36 -7.16 -2.26
N PRO A 57 -1.64 -7.53 -2.24
CA PRO A 57 -2.73 -6.63 -2.61
C PRO A 57 -2.75 -5.39 -1.71
N PHE A 58 -2.96 -4.22 -2.30
CA PHE A 58 -3.03 -2.96 -1.56
C PHE A 58 -4.16 -2.07 -2.06
N LYS A 59 -4.63 -1.20 -1.17
CA LYS A 59 -5.61 -0.16 -1.45
C LYS A 59 -5.10 1.17 -0.91
N VAL A 60 -5.09 2.20 -1.76
CA VAL A 60 -4.71 3.55 -1.36
C VAL A 60 -5.97 4.36 -1.10
N THR A 61 -6.11 4.89 0.10
CA THR A 61 -7.23 5.73 0.52
C THR A 61 -6.74 7.05 1.11
N SER A 62 -7.57 8.07 1.06
CA SER A 62 -7.34 9.34 1.75
C SER A 62 -8.19 9.32 3.02
N ARG A 63 -7.54 9.45 4.17
CA ARG A 63 -8.22 9.67 5.43
C ARG A 63 -8.38 11.17 5.61
N ILE A 64 -9.63 11.60 5.56
CA ILE A 64 -10.01 12.98 5.83
C ILE A 64 -10.69 12.96 7.20
N ASP A 65 -10.15 13.71 8.16
CA ASP A 65 -10.73 13.78 9.50
C ASP A 65 -11.69 14.98 9.59
N PRO A 66 -13.02 14.76 9.63
CA PRO A 66 -13.98 15.85 9.67
C PRO A 66 -13.99 16.58 11.03
N SER A 67 -13.37 16.02 12.06
CA SER A 67 -13.25 16.64 13.39
C SER A 67 -12.01 17.53 13.50
N GLY A 68 -11.10 17.50 12.53
CA GLY A 68 -9.81 18.19 12.57
C GLY A 68 -8.89 17.72 13.70
N GLN A 69 -9.16 16.57 14.30
CA GLN A 69 -8.38 16.03 15.41
C GLN A 69 -7.09 15.37 14.92
N TYR A 70 -7.08 14.89 13.68
CA TYR A 70 -5.93 14.29 13.02
C TYR A 70 -5.66 14.99 11.68
N PRO A 71 -4.40 15.19 11.29
CA PRO A 71 -4.08 15.71 9.98
C PRO A 71 -4.56 14.72 8.91
N ASP A 72 -5.09 15.25 7.81
CA ASP A 72 -5.44 14.43 6.65
C ASP A 72 -4.20 13.65 6.20
N CYS A 73 -4.36 12.35 5.94
CA CYS A 73 -3.26 11.51 5.48
C CYS A 73 -3.68 10.54 4.38
N ILE A 74 -2.71 10.11 3.57
CA ILE A 74 -2.89 8.99 2.64
C ILE A 74 -2.61 7.70 3.42
N GLU A 75 -3.59 6.81 3.46
CA GLU A 75 -3.46 5.49 4.08
C GLU A 75 -3.36 4.42 3.00
N VAL A 76 -2.40 3.51 3.16
CA VAL A 76 -2.24 2.34 2.29
C VAL A 76 -2.60 1.11 3.10
N ILE A 77 -3.73 0.51 2.76
CA ILE A 77 -4.26 -0.69 3.41
C ILE A 77 -3.74 -1.88 2.62
N LEU A 78 -2.88 -2.68 3.24
CA LEU A 78 -2.40 -3.94 2.69
C LEU A 78 -3.45 -5.02 2.99
N ASP A 79 -4.16 -5.48 1.98
CA ASP A 79 -5.15 -6.55 2.12
C ASP A 79 -4.56 -7.86 1.60
N SER A 80 -4.86 -8.98 2.25
CA SER A 80 -4.32 -10.29 1.87
C SER A 80 -5.41 -11.29 1.49
N LYS A 81 -6.65 -10.83 1.28
CA LYS A 81 -7.74 -11.67 0.77
C LYS A 81 -7.83 -11.51 -0.75
N VAL A 82 -7.17 -12.42 -1.45
CA VAL A 82 -7.58 -12.85 -2.80
C VAL A 82 -8.29 -14.18 -2.70
#